data_AF-A0A9D7D7V9-F1
#
_entry.id   AF-A0A9D7D7V9-F1
#
_cell.length_a   1.000
_cell.length_b   1.000
_cell.length_c   1.000
_cell.angle_alpha   90.00
_cell.angle_beta   90.00
_cell.angle_gamma   90.00
#
_symmetry.space_group_name_H-M   'P 1'
#
loop_
_entity.id
_entity.type
_entity.pdbx_description
1 polymer ?
#
loop_
_entity_poly.entity_id
_entity_poly.type
_entity_poly.pdbx_seq_one_letter_code
_entity_poly.pdbx_strand_id
1 'polypeptide(L)'
;MTIEWLDEERFRVGDLVFRYTQDYTAVTTDEEVIILKERPFVEFYIALLERERPKHLLEVGFYEGGSALLWAMLFPASPQSIFARSIRQSSDSRRDFPT
;
A
#
# COMPACT_ATOMS: atom_id res chain seq x y z
N MET A 1 1.36 -14.98 -6.54
CA MET A 1 0.18 -14.39 -7.21
C MET A 1 0.68 -13.44 -8.30
N THR A 2 -0.13 -13.11 -9.30
CA THR A 2 0.24 -12.21 -10.41
C THR A 2 -0.64 -10.96 -10.41
N ILE A 3 -0.09 -9.83 -10.87
CA ILE A 3 -0.87 -8.60 -11.12
C ILE A 3 -1.57 -8.69 -12.47
N GLU A 4 -2.84 -8.31 -12.50
CA GLU A 4 -3.59 -8.03 -13.73
C GLU A 4 -3.89 -6.52 -13.79
N TRP A 5 -3.27 -5.81 -14.74
CA TRP A 5 -3.57 -4.39 -14.97
C TRP A 5 -4.91 -4.26 -15.67
N LEU A 6 -5.84 -3.52 -15.08
CA LEU A 6 -7.17 -3.27 -15.64
C LEU A 6 -7.14 -2.01 -16.51
N ASP A 7 -6.40 -1.00 -16.06
CA ASP A 7 -6.10 0.23 -16.80
C ASP A 7 -4.83 0.89 -16.20
N GLU A 8 -4.65 2.19 -16.44
CA GLU A 8 -3.49 2.96 -15.95
C GLU A 8 -3.50 3.18 -14.44
N GLU A 9 -4.69 3.25 -13.83
CA GLU A 9 -4.86 3.56 -12.41
C GLU A 9 -5.28 2.33 -11.61
N ARG A 10 -5.81 1.28 -12.24
CA ARG A 10 -6.38 0.12 -11.56
C ARG A 10 -5.70 -1.18 -11.94
N PHE A 11 -5.53 -2.04 -10.95
CA PHE A 11 -5.03 -3.39 -11.12
C PHE A 11 -5.62 -4.34 -10.11
N ARG A 12 -5.55 -5.63 -10.39
CA ARG A 12 -6.09 -6.70 -9.55
C ARG A 12 -4.98 -7.63 -9.07
N VAL A 13 -5.09 -8.08 -7.82
CA VAL A 13 -4.29 -9.18 -7.25
C VAL A 13 -5.23 -10.13 -6.53
N GLY A 14 -5.37 -11.35 -7.04
CA GLY A 14 -6.42 -12.27 -6.56
C GLY A 14 -7.80 -11.65 -6.77
N ASP A 15 -8.60 -11.56 -5.72
CA ASP A 15 -9.95 -10.99 -5.76
C ASP A 15 -9.99 -9.49 -5.42
N LEU A 16 -8.85 -8.89 -5.05
CA LEU A 16 -8.79 -7.49 -4.63
C LEU A 16 -8.42 -6.58 -5.80
N VAL A 17 -9.17 -5.49 -5.94
CA VAL A 17 -8.88 -4.40 -6.87
C VAL A 17 -8.14 -3.30 -6.12
N PHE A 18 -7.04 -2.85 -6.68
CA PHE A 18 -6.25 -1.72 -6.20
C PHE A 18 -6.45 -0.55 -7.16
N ARG A 19 -6.63 0.65 -6.61
CA ARG A 19 -6.69 1.90 -7.37
C ARG A 19 -5.59 2.86 -6.91
N TYR A 20 -4.75 3.25 -7.86
CA TYR A 20 -3.83 4.35 -7.72
C TYR A 20 -4.59 5.67 -7.70
N THR A 21 -4.16 6.58 -6.84
CA THR A 21 -4.61 7.97 -6.85
C THR A 21 -3.57 8.89 -6.23
N GLN A 22 -3.62 10.16 -6.58
CA GLN A 22 -2.92 11.24 -5.89
C GLN A 22 -3.82 12.00 -4.90
N ASP A 23 -5.09 11.60 -4.79
CA ASP A 23 -6.04 12.18 -3.85
C ASP A 23 -5.79 11.60 -2.44
N TYR A 24 -5.18 12.40 -1.58
CA TYR A 24 -4.92 12.09 -0.17
C TYR A 24 -6.18 12.15 0.72
N THR A 25 -7.36 12.30 0.12
CA THR A 25 -8.65 12.16 0.80
C THR A 25 -9.38 10.86 0.43
N ALA A 26 -8.88 10.12 -0.56
CA ALA A 26 -9.47 8.85 -0.99
C ALA A 26 -9.29 7.76 0.09
N VAL A 27 -10.33 6.96 0.32
CA VAL A 27 -10.35 5.91 1.35
C VAL A 27 -10.50 4.53 0.72
N THR A 28 -9.89 3.52 1.33
CA THR A 28 -10.12 2.12 0.95
C THR A 28 -11.55 1.74 1.27
N THR A 29 -12.21 1.05 0.34
CA THR A 29 -13.57 0.54 0.50
C THR A 29 -13.58 -0.99 0.36
N ASP A 30 -14.77 -1.59 0.43
CA ASP A 30 -14.93 -3.04 0.21
C ASP A 30 -14.71 -3.40 -1.28
N GLU A 31 -14.85 -2.45 -2.19
CA GLU A 31 -14.68 -2.64 -3.63
C GLU A 31 -13.24 -2.40 -4.11
N GLU A 32 -12.52 -1.44 -3.51
CA GLU A 32 -11.18 -1.06 -3.96
C GLU A 32 -10.24 -0.64 -2.82
N VAL A 33 -9.00 -1.08 -2.94
CA VAL A 33 -7.90 -0.74 -2.04
C VAL A 33 -7.13 0.46 -2.61
N ILE A 34 -7.01 1.51 -1.81
CA ILE A 34 -6.29 2.72 -2.24
C ILE A 34 -4.79 2.56 -2.08
N ILE A 35 -4.05 2.89 -3.14
CA ILE A 35 -2.59 2.93 -3.13
C ILE A 35 -2.07 4.25 -3.70
N LEU A 36 -1.06 4.84 -3.08
CA LEU A 36 -0.41 6.07 -3.54
C LEU A 36 0.87 5.77 -4.33
N LYS A 37 0.87 4.65 -5.08
CA LYS A 37 2.01 4.19 -5.88
C LYS A 37 1.53 3.94 -7.30
N GLU A 38 2.03 4.74 -8.24
CA GLU A 38 1.75 4.56 -9.65
C GLU A 38 2.37 3.28 -10.20
N ARG A 39 1.89 2.85 -11.37
CA ARG A 39 2.29 1.60 -12.00
C ARG A 39 3.81 1.39 -12.13
N PRO A 40 4.62 2.33 -12.65
CA PRO A 40 6.07 2.14 -12.73
C PRO A 40 6.72 1.86 -11.38
N PHE A 41 6.20 2.48 -10.32
CA PHE A 41 6.69 2.28 -8.96
C PHE A 41 6.33 0.88 -8.45
N VAL A 42 5.09 0.42 -8.67
CA VAL A 42 4.68 -0.94 -8.34
C VAL A 42 5.54 -1.98 -9.04
N GLU A 43 5.75 -1.83 -10.35
CA GLU A 43 6.57 -2.74 -11.16
C GLU A 43 8.04 -2.77 -10.68
N PHE A 44 8.61 -1.62 -10.34
CA PHE A 44 9.97 -1.54 -9.78
C PHE A 44 10.11 -2.34 -8.48
N TYR A 45 9.18 -2.17 -7.53
CA TYR A 45 9.25 -2.89 -6.25
C TYR A 45 9.01 -4.38 -6.40
N ILE A 46 8.18 -4.81 -7.35
CA ILE A 46 8.00 -6.23 -7.64
C ILE A 46 9.33 -6.83 -8.09
N ALA A 47 9.97 -6.23 -9.09
CA ALA A 47 11.26 -6.69 -9.60
C ALA A 47 12.33 -6.71 -8.49
N LEU A 48 12.33 -5.70 -7.60
CA LEU A 48 13.24 -5.63 -6.47
C LEU A 48 12.98 -6.77 -5.46
N LEU A 49 11.73 -6.97 -5.05
CA LEU A 49 11.36 -7.97 -4.05
C LEU A 49 11.54 -9.41 -4.57
N GLU A 50 11.29 -9.66 -5.86
CA GLU A 50 11.56 -10.94 -6.51
C GLU A 50 13.07 -11.27 -6.54
N ARG A 51 13.89 -10.24 -6.78
CA ARG A 51 15.35 -10.37 -6.85
C ARG A 51 15.98 -10.58 -5.47
N GLU A 52 15.65 -9.71 -4.52
CA GLU A 52 16.31 -9.70 -3.21
C GLU A 52 15.72 -10.72 -2.23
N ARG A 53 14.44 -11.09 -2.41
CA ARG A 53 13.68 -12.01 -1.53
C ARG A 53 13.89 -11.72 -0.04
N PRO A 54 13.61 -10.48 0.41
CA PRO A 54 13.93 -10.08 1.77
C PRO A 54 13.07 -10.85 2.77
N LYS A 55 13.70 -11.34 3.84
CA LYS A 55 12.99 -12.05 4.92
C LYS A 55 12.04 -11.15 5.71
N HIS A 56 12.37 -9.86 5.82
CA HIS A 56 11.60 -8.86 6.55
C HIS A 56 11.44 -7.61 5.69
N LEU A 57 10.24 -7.04 5.68
CA LEU A 57 9.95 -5.78 4.99
C LEU A 57 9.45 -4.75 6.01
N LEU A 58 10.07 -3.58 6.01
CA LEU A 58 9.64 -2.42 6.78
C LEU A 58 9.10 -1.37 5.82
N GLU A 59 7.84 -0.99 5.99
CA GLU A 59 7.22 0.11 5.26
C GLU A 59 7.00 1.31 6.19
N VAL A 60 7.55 2.46 5.79
CA VAL A 60 7.42 3.73 6.50
C VAL A 60 6.47 4.63 5.72
N GLY A 61 5.34 4.99 6.34
CA GLY A 61 4.28 5.77 5.70
C GLY A 61 3.48 4.94 4.71
N PHE A 62 2.32 4.42 5.14
CA PHE A 62 1.52 3.50 4.33
C PHE A 62 0.10 4.00 4.01
N TYR A 63 -0.25 5.22 4.42
CA TYR A 63 -1.58 5.80 4.23
C TYR A 63 -2.69 4.83 4.68
N GLU A 64 -3.61 4.45 3.79
CA GLU A 64 -4.70 3.47 4.01
C GLU A 64 -4.23 2.01 3.99
N GLY A 65 -2.92 1.74 3.88
CA GLY A 65 -2.34 0.39 3.99
C GLY A 65 -2.29 -0.40 2.69
N GLY A 66 -2.72 0.17 1.56
CA GLY A 66 -2.82 -0.56 0.30
C GLY A 66 -1.50 -1.16 -0.19
N SER A 67 -0.37 -0.47 -0.04
CA SER A 67 0.92 -1.04 -0.42
C SER A 67 1.39 -2.16 0.51
N ALA A 68 1.17 -2.04 1.81
CA ALA A 68 1.53 -3.11 2.75
C ALA A 68 0.72 -4.39 2.44
N LEU A 69 -0.58 -4.24 2.15
CA LEU A 69 -1.43 -5.34 1.71
C LEU A 69 -0.94 -5.93 0.38
N LEU A 70 -0.61 -5.08 -0.60
CA LEU A 70 -0.09 -5.49 -1.90
C LEU A 70 1.15 -6.38 -1.76
N TRP A 71 2.12 -5.98 -0.94
CA TRP A 71 3.35 -6.76 -0.73
C TRP A 71 3.06 -8.11 -0.07
N ALA A 72 2.15 -8.15 0.91
CA ALA A 72 1.74 -9.39 1.56
C ALA A 72 1.10 -10.38 0.55
N MET A 73 0.27 -9.87 -0.36
CA MET A 73 -0.43 -10.70 -1.35
C MET A 73 0.49 -11.24 -2.45
N LEU A 74 1.39 -10.40 -2.96
CA LEU A 74 2.28 -10.81 -4.04
C LEU A 74 3.33 -11.80 -3.57
N PHE A 75 3.77 -11.67 -2.32
CA PHE A 75 4.85 -12.47 -1.79
C PHE A 75 4.47 -13.21 -0.48
N PRO A 76 3.50 -14.14 -0.53
CA PRO A 76 2.96 -14.79 0.66
C PRO A 76 3.97 -15.70 1.40
N ALA A 77 5.07 -16.09 0.74
CA ALA A 77 6.15 -16.87 1.34
C ALA A 77 7.31 -15.99 1.87
N SER A 78 7.34 -14.70 1.54
CA SER A 78 8.42 -13.77 1.89
C SER A 78 8.03 -12.34 1.52
N PRO A 79 7.83 -11.41 2.44
CA PRO A 79 8.47 -11.37 3.75
C PRO A 79 7.73 -12.19 4.80
N GLN A 80 8.49 -12.76 5.74
CA GLN A 80 7.95 -13.45 6.93
C GLN A 80 7.25 -12.49 7.89
N SER A 81 7.56 -11.19 7.80
CA SER A 81 6.92 -10.13 8.58
C SER A 81 6.92 -8.83 7.80
N ILE A 82 5.79 -8.13 7.81
CA ILE A 82 5.66 -6.75 7.32
C ILE A 82 5.39 -5.85 8.51
N PHE A 83 6.29 -4.90 8.75
CA PHE A 83 6.08 -3.85 9.74
C PHE A 83 5.71 -2.57 9.02
N ALA A 84 4.54 -2.02 9.35
CA ALA A 84 4.05 -0.79 8.76
C ALA A 84 3.90 0.27 9.85
N ARG A 85 4.58 1.41 9.71
CA ARG A 85 4.44 2.55 10.64
C ARG A 85 4.04 3.82 9.88
N SER A 86 2.93 4.43 10.26
CA SER A 86 2.49 5.72 9.75
C SER A 86 2.73 6.81 10.79
N ILE A 87 3.26 7.95 10.38
CA ILE A 87 3.23 9.19 11.16
C ILE A 87 2.05 10.00 10.64
N ARG A 88 0.90 9.95 11.30
CA ARG A 88 -0.20 10.86 10.93
C ARG A 88 0.28 12.30 11.22
N GLN A 89 0.29 13.17 10.21
CA GLN A 89 0.20 14.61 10.48
C GLN A 89 -1.22 14.86 10.97
N SER A 90 -1.37 15.20 12.25
CA SER A 90 -2.64 15.72 12.75
C SER A 90 -2.88 17.09 12.10
N SER A 91 -3.86 17.20 11.21
CA SER A 91 -4.45 18.49 10.85
C SER A 91 -5.41 19.04 11.92
N ASP A 92 -5.44 18.40 13.11
CA ASP A 92 -6.32 18.78 14.21
C ASP A 92 -5.70 19.88 15.08
N SER A 93 -5.74 21.12 14.57
CA SER A 93 -5.48 22.32 15.36
C SER A 93 -6.73 22.74 16.13
N ARG A 94 -7.02 22.02 17.23
CA ARG A 94 -7.72 22.52 18.44
C ARG A 94 -7.91 21.39 19.45
N ARG A 95 -6.96 21.29 20.39
CA ARG A 95 -7.26 20.77 21.74
C ARG A 95 -7.11 21.91 22.71
N ASP A 96 -8.22 22.55 23.04
CA ASP A 96 -8.33 23.31 24.27
C ASP A 96 -8.30 22.28 25.41
N PHE A 97 -7.27 22.37 26.25
CA PHE A 97 -7.23 21.67 27.53
C PHE A 97 -7.96 22.55 28.57
N PRO A 98 -8.98 22.04 29.29
CA PRO A 98 -9.47 22.76 30.46
C PRO A 98 -8.40 22.69 31.55
N THR A 99 -8.05 23.87 32.06
CA THR A 99 -7.31 24.09 33.32
C THR A 99 -8.09 23.57 34.52
#